data_AF-A0A8T2ULV2-F1
#
_entry.id   AF-A0A8T2ULV2-F1
#
_cell.length_a   1.000
_cell.length_b   1.000
_cell.length_c   1.000
_cell.angle_alpha   90.00
_cell.angle_beta   90.00
_cell.angle_gamma   90.00
#
_symmetry.space_group_name_H-M   'P 1'
#
loop_
_entity.id
_entity.type
_entity.pdbx_description
1 polymer ?
#
loop_
_entity_poly.entity_id
_entity_poly.type
_entity_poly.pdbx_seq_one_letter_code
_entity_poly.pdbx_strand_id
1 'polypeptide(L)' 'MSLLIQNNDDAQIRVKIEDGSNLNFQFNTHSLIDKKLYLDENILALRNATRSFQVGAPSGILKWRLQSKQ' A
#
# COMPACT_ATOMS: atom_id res chain seq x y z
N MET A 1 -4.19 -4.91 -5.28
CA MET A 1 -3.81 -5.66 -4.06
C MET A 1 -4.63 -5.13 -2.89
N SER A 2 -5.17 -6.02 -2.05
CA SER A 2 -5.98 -5.67 -0.89
C SER A 2 -5.39 -6.26 0.38
N LEU A 3 -5.55 -5.54 1.49
CA LEU A 3 -5.13 -5.92 2.83
C LEU A 3 -6.38 -6.10 3.70
N LEU A 4 -6.52 -7.27 4.32
CA LEU A 4 -7.56 -7.54 5.30
C LEU A 4 -6.90 -7.75 6.65
N ILE A 5 -7.32 -6.96 7.63
CA ILE A 5 -6.89 -7.12 9.02
C ILE A 5 -8.06 -7.69 9.80
N GLN A 6 -7.83 -8.77 10.54
CA GLN A 6 -8.88 -9.45 11.32
C GLN A 6 -8.86 -9.05 12.81
N ASN A 7 -7.70 -8.64 13.34
CA ASN A 7 -7.54 -8.28 14.73
C ASN A 7 -7.23 -6.78 14.88
N ASN A 8 -7.79 -6.14 15.90
CA ASN A 8 -7.52 -4.71 16.18
C ASN A 8 -6.09 -4.46 16.64
N ASP A 9 -5.47 -5.42 17.33
CA ASP A 9 -4.08 -5.31 17.78
C ASP A 9 -3.09 -5.25 16.59
N ASP A 10 -3.46 -5.88 15.47
CA ASP A 10 -2.69 -5.90 14.22
C ASP A 10 -3.05 -4.75 13.27
N ALA A 11 -3.88 -3.79 13.71
CA ALA A 11 -4.38 -2.74 12.82
C ALA A 11 -3.32 -1.66 12.48
N GLN A 12 -2.23 -1.60 13.26
CA GLN A 12 -1.07 -0.73 13.02
C GLN A 12 0.08 -1.52 12.39
N ILE A 13 -0.04 -1.78 11.09
CA ILE A 13 0.98 -2.53 10.34
C ILE A 13 1.63 -1.70 9.26
N ARG A 14 2.84 -2.13 8.89
CA ARG A 14 3.60 -1.62 7.74
C ARG A 14 3.88 -2.78 6.81
N VAL A 15 3.61 -2.60 5.52
CA VAL A 15 3.81 -3.64 4.51
C VAL A 15 4.96 -3.21 3.61
N LYS A 16 6.09 -3.91 3.72
CA LYS A 16 7.20 -3.72 2.77
C LYS A 16 6.88 -4.48 1.48
N ILE A 17 7.14 -3.84 0.35
CA ILE A 17 7.01 -4.45 -0.97
C ILE A 17 8.39 -4.56 -1.60
N GLU A 18 8.58 -5.62 -2.37
CA GLU A 18 9.67 -5.74 -3.31
C GLU A 18 9.07 -5.71 -4.70
N ASP A 19 9.46 -4.71 -5.49
CA ASP A 19 9.08 -4.60 -6.88
C ASP A 19 10.35 -4.69 -7.76
N GLY A 20 10.28 -5.52 -8.80
CA GLY A 20 11.37 -5.66 -9.77
C GLY A 20 11.44 -4.49 -10.77
N SER A 21 12.21 -4.66 -11.84
CA SER A 21 12.31 -3.66 -12.92
C SER A 21 10.98 -3.46 -13.65
N ASN A 22 10.18 -2.51 -13.18
CA ASN A 22 8.78 -2.33 -13.55
C ASN A 22 8.52 -1.05 -14.37
N LEU A 23 9.36 -0.78 -15.39
CA LEU A 23 9.35 0.46 -16.18
C LEU A 23 8.00 0.84 -16.83
N ASN A 24 7.11 -0.13 -17.04
CA ASN A 24 5.78 0.08 -17.65
C ASN A 24 4.62 0.01 -16.65
N PHE A 25 4.90 -0.26 -15.36
CA PHE A 25 3.88 -0.30 -14.33
C PHE A 25 3.73 1.07 -13.69
N GLN A 26 2.48 1.50 -13.58
CA GLN A 26 2.12 2.67 -12.80
C GLN A 26 1.44 2.20 -11.53
N PHE A 27 2.14 2.42 -10.41
CA PHE A 27 1.63 2.16 -9.08
C PHE A 27 0.89 3.38 -8.54
N ASN A 28 -0.25 3.15 -7.91
CA ASN A 28 -1.05 4.16 -7.23
C ASN A 28 -1.44 3.63 -5.85
N THR A 29 -0.90 4.25 -4.81
CA THR A 29 -1.17 3.90 -3.41
C THR A 29 -2.52 4.46 -2.97
N HIS A 30 -3.12 3.86 -1.94
CA HIS A 30 -4.31 4.42 -1.29
C HIS A 30 -4.05 5.83 -0.75
N SER A 31 -5.08 6.69 -0.70
CA SER A 31 -4.97 8.10 -0.31
C SER A 31 -4.41 8.33 1.10
N LEU A 32 -4.64 7.37 1.99
CA LEU A 32 -4.18 7.43 3.38
C LEU A 32 -2.74 6.92 3.58
N ILE A 33 -2.10 6.36 2.55
CA ILE A 33 -0.73 5.84 2.62
C ILE A 33 0.28 6.97 2.51
N ASP A 34 1.39 6.84 3.24
CA ASP A 34 2.53 7.71 3.09
C ASP A 34 3.24 7.44 1.76
N LYS A 35 3.00 8.33 0.79
CA LYS A 35 3.64 8.26 -0.53
C LYS A 35 5.16 8.42 -0.46
N LYS A 36 5.68 9.20 0.50
CA LYS A 36 7.12 9.41 0.62
C LYS A 36 7.79 8.13 1.09
N LEU A 37 7.22 7.49 2.12
CA LEU A 37 7.73 6.21 2.63
C LEU A 37 7.65 5.10 1.56
N TYR A 38 6.59 5.09 0.75
CA TYR A 38 6.48 4.17 -0.37
C TYR A 38 7.56 4.41 -1.42
N LEU A 39 7.82 5.67 -1.80
CA LEU A 39 8.83 5.98 -2.83
C LEU A 39 10.28 5.78 -2.36
N ASP A 40 10.56 6.07 -1.08
CA ASP A 40 11.92 6.01 -0.54
C ASP A 40 12.30 4.58 -0.09
N GLU A 41 11.35 3.84 0.52
CA GLU A 41 11.63 2.55 1.17
C GLU A 41 10.78 1.38 0.64
N ASN A 42 9.87 1.62 -0.31
CA ASN A 42 8.87 0.65 -0.76
C ASN A 42 8.01 0.10 0.39
N ILE A 43 7.70 0.93 1.39
CA ILE A 43 6.84 0.55 2.52
C ILE A 43 5.48 1.24 2.41
N LEU A 44 4.42 0.43 2.40
CA LEU A 44 3.05 0.88 2.53
C LEU A 44 2.68 0.96 4.01
N ALA A 45 2.60 2.19 4.51
CA ALA A 45 2.08 2.49 5.83
C ALA A 45 1.15 3.70 5.75
N LEU A 46 0.23 3.84 6.71
CA LEU A 46 -0.61 5.03 6.80
C LEU A 46 0.26 6.25 7.16
N ARG A 47 -0.01 7.40 6.54
CA ARG A 47 0.71 8.67 6.83
C ARG A 47 0.63 9.04 8.31
N ASN A 48 -0.53 8.80 8.92
CA ASN A 48 -0.73 9.03 10.34
C ASN A 48 -0.46 7.71 11.08
N ALA A 49 0.68 7.63 11.77
CA ALA A 49 1.05 6.46 12.57
C ALA A 49 0.07 6.16 13.72
N THR A 50 -0.75 7.15 14.12
CA THR A 50 -1.83 6.99 15.11
C THR A 50 -3.12 6.44 14.51
N ARG A 51 -3.24 6.40 13.18
CA ARG A 51 -4.38 5.81 12.49
C ARG A 51 -4.05 4.37 12.11
N SER A 52 -5.06 3.52 12.28
CA SER A 52 -4.99 2.11 11.92
C SER A 52 -5.80 1.84 10.66
N PHE A 53 -5.47 0.75 9.96
CA PHE A 53 -6.32 0.27 8.86
C PHE A 53 -7.66 -0.26 9.41
N GLN A 54 -8.70 -0.29 8.57
CA GLN A 54 -10.00 -0.81 8.98
C GLN A 54 -9.93 -2.31 9.22
N VAL A 55 -10.37 -2.75 10.40
CA VAL A 55 -10.44 -4.16 10.77
C VAL A 55 -11.76 -4.77 10.29
N GLY A 56 -11.70 -6.00 9.77
CA GLY A 56 -12.85 -6.72 9.25
C GLY A 56 -13.27 -6.32 7.83
N ALA A 57 -12.59 -5.36 7.19
CA ALA A 57 -12.89 -4.92 5.83
C ALA A 57 -11.63 -4.95 4.93
N PRO A 58 -11.71 -5.51 3.70
CA PRO A 58 -10.61 -5.46 2.75
C PRO A 58 -10.31 -4.02 2.33
N SER A 59 -9.12 -3.52 2.66
CA SER A 59 -8.63 -2.20 2.26
C SER A 59 -7.76 -2.32 1.01
N GLY A 60 -8.14 -1.62 -0.07
CA GLY A 60 -7.34 -1.57 -1.29
C GLY A 60 -6.10 -0.68 -1.13
N ILE A 61 -4.97 -1.25 -0.74
CA ILE A 61 -3.75 -0.51 -0.37
C ILE A 61 -2.87 -0.11 -1.56
N LEU A 62 -2.84 -0.94 -2.61
CA LEU A 62 -2.03 -0.68 -3.79
C LEU A 62 -2.80 -1.08 -5.05
N LYS A 63 -2.95 -0.12 -5.95
CA LYS A 63 -3.45 -0.34 -7.30
C LYS A 63 -2.28 -0.17 -8.26
N TRP A 64 -2.24 -0.99 -9.30
CA TRP A 64 -1.24 -0.85 -10.35
C TRP A 64 -1.92 -1.04 -11.71
N ARG A 65 -1.35 -0.41 -12.73
CA ARG A 65 -1.73 -0.63 -14.13
C ARG A 65 -0.49 -0.79 -14.98
N LEU A 66 -0.51 -1.74 -15.89
CA LEU A 66 0.53 -1.90 -16.91
C LEU A 66 0.05 -1.18 -18.18
N GLN A 67 0.81 -0.18 -18.65
CA GLN A 67 0.52 0.46 -19.92
C GLN A 67 1.50 -0.07 -20.97
N SER A 68 1.02 -0.94 -21.85
CA SER A 68 1.75 -1.34 -23.04
C SER A 68 1.69 -0.22 -24.08
N LYS A 69 2.83 0.13 -24.69
CA LYS A 69 2.82 0.92 -25.93
C LYS A 69 2.47 -0.04 -27.06
N GLN A 70 1.34 0.19 -27.73
CA GLN A 70 1.06 -0.43 -29.03
C GLN A 70 1.96 0.15 -30.11
#